data_AF-I1VWN0-F1
#
_entry.id   AF-I1VWN0-F1
#
_cell.length_a   1.000
_cell.length_b   1.000
_cell.length_c   1.000
_cell.angle_alpha   90.00
_cell.angle_beta   90.00
_cell.angle_gamma   90.00
#
_symmetry.space_group_name_H-M   'P 1'
#
loop_
_entity.id
_entity.type
_entity.pdbx_description
1 polymer ?
#
loop_
_entity_poly.entity_id
_entity_poly.type
_entity_poly.pdbx_seq_one_letter_code
_entity_poly.pdbx_strand_id
1 'polypeptide(L)'
;MSTVKEQLIQNLAPDEKQSRCKITVVGVGNVGMACAISILLKGLADELALVDADENKLKGEALDLLHGSLFLSTPKIVFGKETKGMESPGSEVREPAVVGAEN
;
A
#
# COMPACT_ATOMS: atom_id res chain seq x y z
N MET A 1 -30.07 11.24 -9.03
CA MET A 1 -30.10 9.77 -8.97
C MET A 1 -29.09 9.36 -7.92
N SER A 2 -29.51 8.69 -6.84
CA SER A 2 -28.59 8.14 -5.82
C SER A 2 -27.89 6.90 -6.36
N THR A 3 -26.61 6.72 -6.03
CA THR A 3 -25.81 5.64 -6.62
C THR A 3 -26.10 4.30 -5.93
N VAL A 4 -25.98 3.18 -6.63
CA VAL A 4 -26.27 1.82 -6.08
C VAL A 4 -25.49 1.52 -4.80
N LYS A 5 -24.27 2.06 -4.68
CA LYS A 5 -23.44 1.94 -3.47
C LYS A 5 -24.13 2.53 -2.23
N GLU A 6 -24.77 3.69 -2.36
CA GLU A 6 -25.42 4.41 -1.25
C GLU A 6 -26.71 3.73 -0.80
N GLN A 7 -27.38 3.01 -1.69
CA GLN A 7 -28.60 2.27 -1.37
C GLN A 7 -28.31 0.92 -0.69
N LEU A 8 -27.17 0.31 -1.01
CA LEU A 8 -26.82 -1.03 -0.52
C LEU A 8 -25.92 -1.01 0.72
N ILE A 9 -25.08 0.01 0.89
CA ILE A 9 -24.06 0.07 1.94
C ILE A 9 -24.28 1.30 2.81
N GLN A 10 -24.59 1.09 4.09
CA GLN A 10 -24.59 2.14 5.10
C GLN A 10 -23.21 2.26 5.76
N ASN A 11 -22.57 3.42 5.61
CA ASN A 11 -21.35 3.73 6.35
C ASN A 11 -21.70 4.07 7.80
N LEU A 12 -21.33 3.19 8.73
CA LEU A 12 -21.58 3.35 10.17
C LEU A 12 -20.53 4.25 10.87
N ALA A 13 -19.36 4.42 10.26
CA ALA A 13 -18.26 5.25 10.76
C ALA A 13 -17.48 5.88 9.58
N PRO A 14 -16.77 7.01 9.78
CA PRO A 14 -15.84 7.53 8.79
C PRO A 14 -14.71 6.52 8.53
N ASP A 15 -14.32 6.38 7.26
CA ASP A 15 -13.32 5.41 6.79
C ASP A 15 -11.90 5.88 7.18
N GLU A 16 -11.54 5.72 8.45
CA GLU A 16 -10.16 5.88 8.94
C GLU A 16 -9.35 4.63 8.54
N LYS A 17 -9.08 4.49 7.23
CA LYS A 17 -8.41 3.29 6.68
C LYS A 17 -6.90 3.35 6.89
N GLN A 18 -6.48 3.22 8.15
CA GLN A 18 -5.07 3.08 8.51
C GLN A 18 -4.62 1.63 8.24
N SER A 19 -3.71 1.43 7.30
CA SER A 19 -3.03 0.14 7.13
C SER A 19 -2.17 -0.14 8.37
N ARG A 20 -2.31 -1.34 8.96
CA ARG A 20 -1.54 -1.73 10.15
C ARG A 20 -0.10 -2.09 9.75
N CYS A 21 0.06 -2.79 8.64
CA CYS A 21 1.35 -3.14 8.06
C CYS A 21 1.45 -2.65 6.61
N LYS A 22 2.15 -1.53 6.42
CA LYS A 22 2.48 -1.00 5.09
C LYS A 22 3.93 -1.34 4.72
N ILE A 23 4.13 -1.96 3.56
CA ILE A 23 5.46 -2.27 3.02
C ILE A 23 5.65 -1.55 1.70
N THR A 24 6.80 -0.89 1.55
CA THR A 24 7.16 -0.19 0.31
C THR A 24 8.33 -0.91 -0.37
N VAL A 25 8.18 -1.19 -1.66
CA VAL A 25 9.23 -1.75 -2.52
C VAL A 25 9.68 -0.66 -3.49
N VAL A 26 10.96 -0.33 -3.44
CA VAL A 26 11.60 0.64 -4.34
C VAL A 26 12.36 -0.13 -5.42
N GLY A 27 11.95 0.08 -6.67
CA GLY A 27 12.44 -0.59 -7.86
C GLY A 27 11.59 -1.80 -8.25
N VAL A 28 10.76 -1.69 -9.29
CA VAL A 28 10.00 -2.78 -9.92
C VAL A 28 10.85 -3.54 -10.95
N GLY A 29 12.08 -3.86 -10.57
CA GLY A 29 12.93 -4.83 -11.28
C GLY A 29 12.50 -6.28 -11.02
N ASN A 30 13.18 -7.24 -11.63
CA ASN A 30 12.92 -8.66 -11.39
C ASN A 30 13.05 -9.02 -9.90
N VAL A 31 14.03 -8.43 -9.21
CA VAL A 31 14.25 -8.65 -7.77
C VAL A 31 13.14 -8.00 -6.94
N GLY A 32 12.81 -6.73 -7.22
CA GLY A 32 11.75 -6.02 -6.49
C GLY A 32 10.40 -6.70 -6.62
N MET A 33 10.04 -7.15 -7.83
CA MET A 33 8.80 -7.89 -8.06
C MET A 33 8.79 -9.26 -7.40
N ALA A 34 9.91 -10.00 -7.42
CA ALA A 34 10.00 -11.26 -6.69
C ALA A 34 9.81 -11.07 -5.17
N CYS A 35 10.39 -10.00 -4.61
CA CYS A 35 10.19 -9.62 -3.21
C CYS A 35 8.72 -9.23 -2.94
N ALA A 36 8.14 -8.37 -3.79
CA ALA A 36 6.75 -7.93 -3.67
C ALA A 36 5.77 -9.12 -3.67
N ILE A 37 5.90 -10.03 -4.63
CA ILE A 37 5.07 -11.23 -4.74
C ILE A 37 5.27 -12.13 -3.51
N SER A 38 6.50 -12.33 -3.05
CA SER A 38 6.78 -13.14 -1.87
C SER A 38 6.13 -12.58 -0.60
N ILE A 39 6.12 -11.25 -0.45
CA ILE A 39 5.45 -10.55 0.66
C ILE A 39 3.94 -10.76 0.60
N LEU A 40 3.34 -10.61 -0.59
CA LEU A 40 1.90 -10.77 -0.82
C LEU A 40 1.46 -12.22 -0.58
N LEU A 41 2.19 -13.21 -1.10
CA LEU A 41 1.89 -14.63 -0.94
C LEU A 41 2.03 -15.11 0.51
N LYS A 42 2.93 -14.50 1.29
CA LYS A 42 3.08 -14.79 2.72
C LYS A 42 2.11 -14.00 3.61
N GLY A 43 1.30 -13.09 3.04
CA GLY A 43 0.34 -12.27 3.79
C GLY A 43 1.00 -11.35 4.82
N LEU A 44 2.20 -10.83 4.53
CA LEU A 44 2.97 -10.02 5.50
C LEU A 44 2.60 -8.54 5.51
N ALA A 45 1.85 -8.06 4.52
CA ALA A 45 1.46 -6.66 4.38
C ALA A 45 -0.05 -6.52 4.14
N ASP A 46 -0.65 -5.51 4.74
CA ASP A 46 -2.03 -5.06 4.47
C ASP A 46 -2.08 -4.06 3.32
N GLU A 47 -0.97 -3.34 3.14
CA GLU A 47 -0.78 -2.37 2.06
C GLU A 47 0.62 -2.53 1.46
N LEU A 48 0.67 -2.71 0.14
CA LEU A 48 1.91 -2.76 -0.62
C LEU A 48 2.04 -1.50 -1.48
N ALA A 49 3.16 -0.81 -1.32
CA ALA A 49 3.52 0.37 -2.09
C ALA A 49 4.65 0.05 -3.07
N LEU A 50 4.48 0.36 -4.36
CA LEU A 50 5.50 0.19 -5.39
C LEU A 50 6.00 1.55 -5.89
N VAL A 51 7.32 1.74 -5.89
CA VAL A 51 7.97 2.96 -6.38
C VAL A 51 9.01 2.60 -7.42
N ASP A 52 9.00 3.27 -8.57
CA ASP A 52 10.05 3.13 -9.58
C ASP A 52 10.20 4.44 -10.37
N ALA A 53 11.35 4.62 -11.02
CA ALA A 53 11.62 5.74 -11.91
C ALA A 53 10.91 5.60 -13.27
N ASP A 54 10.71 4.37 -13.75
CA ASP A 54 9.97 4.08 -14.98
C ASP A 54 8.47 3.91 -14.70
N GLU A 55 7.69 4.95 -14.98
CA GLU A 55 6.24 4.97 -14.78
C GLU A 55 5.49 3.93 -15.63
N ASN A 56 5.97 3.64 -16.85
CA ASN A 56 5.31 2.68 -17.73
C ASN A 56 5.48 1.27 -17.19
N LYS A 57 6.71 0.94 -16.78
CA LYS A 57 7.01 -0.35 -16.15
C LYS A 57 6.26 -0.50 -14.83
N LEU A 58 6.33 0.52 -13.97
CA LEU A 58 5.63 0.54 -12.68
C LEU A 58 4.14 0.28 -12.84
N LYS A 59 3.49 0.98 -13.78
CA LYS A 59 2.07 0.81 -14.05
C LYS A 59 1.75 -0.60 -14.56
N GLY A 60 2.57 -1.15 -15.45
CA GLY A 60 2.41 -2.51 -15.96
C GLY A 60 2.45 -3.56 -14.84
N GLU A 61 3.50 -3.51 -14.02
CA GLU A 61 3.70 -4.44 -12.91
C GLU A 61 2.62 -4.28 -11.81
N ALA A 62 2.22 -3.03 -11.50
CA ALA A 62 1.18 -2.79 -10.52
C ALA A 62 -0.19 -3.30 -10.97
N LEU A 63 -0.52 -3.16 -12.27
CA LEU A 63 -1.76 -3.71 -12.84
C LEU A 63 -1.74 -5.24 -12.83
N ASP A 64 -0.59 -5.87 -13.06
CA ASP A 64 -0.47 -7.32 -12.97
C ASP A 64 -0.78 -7.83 -11.56
N LEU A 65 -0.21 -7.19 -10.53
CA LEU A 65 -0.53 -7.53 -9.15
C LEU A 65 -1.99 -7.25 -8.77
N LEU A 66 -2.59 -6.18 -9.30
CA LEU A 66 -4.01 -5.88 -9.08
C LEU A 66 -4.92 -6.90 -9.74
N HIS A 67 -4.62 -7.39 -10.94
CA HIS A 67 -5.37 -8.50 -11.54
C HIS A 67 -5.18 -9.81 -10.76
N GLY A 68 -3.98 -10.01 -10.22
CA GLY A 68 -3.67 -11.12 -9.31
C GLY A 68 -4.30 -11.00 -7.92
N SER A 69 -4.90 -9.86 -7.55
CA SER A 69 -5.34 -9.59 -6.18
C SER A 69 -6.42 -10.55 -5.67
N LEU A 70 -7.14 -11.22 -6.57
CA LEU A 70 -8.10 -12.28 -6.22
C LEU A 70 -7.42 -13.48 -5.55
N PHE A 71 -6.15 -13.73 -5.84
CA PHE A 71 -5.36 -14.83 -5.29
C PHE A 71 -4.48 -14.40 -4.11
N LEU A 72 -4.47 -13.12 -3.78
CA LEU A 72 -3.66 -12.55 -2.72
C LEU A 72 -4.56 -12.16 -1.55
N SER A 73 -4.09 -12.36 -0.32
CA SER A 73 -4.85 -11.99 0.88
C SER A 73 -4.81 -10.48 1.18
N THR A 74 -4.16 -9.68 0.34
CA THR A 74 -3.92 -8.25 0.59
C THR A 74 -4.70 -7.37 -0.41
N PRO A 75 -5.60 -6.49 0.06
CA PRO A 75 -6.49 -5.74 -0.84
C PRO A 75 -5.98 -4.36 -1.29
N LYS A 76 -4.86 -3.83 -0.77
CA LYS A 76 -4.44 -2.45 -1.07
C LYS A 76 -3.03 -2.40 -1.68
N ILE A 77 -2.98 -2.25 -3.00
CA ILE A 77 -1.74 -2.01 -3.75
C ILE A 77 -1.76 -0.57 -4.23
N VAL A 78 -0.73 0.19 -3.86
CA VAL A 78 -0.53 1.59 -4.28
C VAL A 78 0.77 1.68 -5.07
N PHE A 79 0.79 2.53 -6.10
CA PHE A 79 1.99 2.70 -6.92
C PHE A 79 2.15 4.18 -7.31
N GLY A 80 3.38 4.64 -7.36
CA GLY A 80 3.70 6.02 -7.71
C GLY A 80 5.19 6.27 -7.85
N LYS A 81 5.56 7.25 -8.67
CA LYS A 81 6.95 7.65 -8.86
C LYS A 81 7.53 8.40 -7.65
N GLU A 82 6.68 9.09 -6.91
CA GLU A 82 7.09 9.91 -5.78
C GLU A 82 6.77 9.18 -4.46
N THR A 83 7.80 9.04 -3.62
CA THR A 83 7.70 8.46 -2.27
C THR A 83 6.83 9.29 -1.33
N LYS A 84 6.55 10.55 -1.70
CA LYS A 84 5.77 11.52 -0.92
C LYS A 84 4.25 11.30 -1.03
N GLY A 85 3.76 10.68 -2.10
CA GLY A 85 2.31 10.44 -2.28
C GLY A 85 1.76 9.19 -1.57
N MET A 86 2.62 8.45 -0.86
CA MET A 86 2.27 7.21 -0.16
C MET A 86 2.13 7.41 1.35
N GLU A 87 1.96 8.64 1.82
CA GLU A 87 1.42 8.92 3.14
C GLU A 87 -0.11 8.84 3.08
N SER A 88 -0.69 7.86 3.80
CA SER A 88 -2.13 7.94 4.13
C SER A 88 -2.34 9.26 4.89
N PRO A 89 -3.46 10.00 4.68
CA PRO A 89 -3.71 11.32 5.28
C PRO A 89 -3.88 11.33 6.83
N GLY A 90 -3.24 10.42 7.56
CA GLY A 90 -3.29 10.30 9.02
C GLY A 90 -2.06 9.65 9.67
N SER A 91 -0.96 9.42 8.94
CA SER A 91 0.31 9.05 9.57
C SER A 91 1.20 10.28 9.72
N GLU A 92 0.84 11.15 10.66
CA GLU A 92 1.81 12.05 11.28
C GLU A 92 3.00 11.20 11.72
N VAL A 93 4.19 11.61 11.26
CA VAL A 93 5.46 11.01 11.62
C VAL A 93 5.57 11.08 13.14
N ARG A 94 5.24 9.98 13.84
CA ARG A 94 5.71 9.82 15.22
C ARG A 94 7.22 9.73 15.12
N GLU A 95 7.89 10.84 15.41
CA GLU A 95 9.32 10.82 15.67
C GLU A 95 9.63 9.65 16.60
N PRO A 96 10.71 8.89 16.35
CA PRO A 96 11.15 7.91 17.33
C PRO A 96 11.43 8.70 18.61
N ALA A 97 10.67 8.42 19.66
CA ALA A 97 10.99 8.87 20.99
C ALA A 97 12.41 8.39 21.28
N VAL A 98 13.37 9.30 21.13
CA VAL A 98 14.73 9.14 21.64
C VAL A 98 14.55 8.94 23.14
N VAL A 99 14.61 7.67 23.56
CA VAL A 99 14.80 7.30 24.96
C VAL A 99 16.11 7.97 25.35
N GLY A 100 15.98 9.09 26.06
CA GLY A 100 17.11 9.77 26.67
C GLY A 100 17.80 8.76 27.57
N ALA A 101 19.02 8.39 27.20
CA ALA A 101 19.97 7.86 28.15
C ALA A 101 20.30 9.01 29.09
N GLU A 102 19.57 9.07 30.20
CA GLU A 102 19.97 9.80 31.38
C GLU A 102 21.33 9.28 31.85
N ASN A 103 22.34 10.14 31.79
CA ASN A 103 23.53 10.08 32.62
C ASN A 103 23.93 11.50 33.00
#